data_AF-F8A879-F1
#
_entry.id   AF-F8A879-F1
#
_cell.length_a   1.000
_cell.length_b   1.000
_cell.length_c   1.000
_cell.angle_alpha   90.00
_cell.angle_beta   90.00
_cell.angle_gamma   90.00
#
_symmetry.space_group_name_H-M   'P 1'
#
loop_
_entity.id
_entity.type
_entity.pdbx_description
1 polymer ?
#
loop_
_entity_poly.entity_id
_entity_poly.type
_entity_poly.pdbx_seq_one_letter_code
_entity_poly.pdbx_strand_id
1 'polypeptide(L)' 'MARPELVKNITREQKVSRLSPENEVVLKTTKEIVVKFIEMGRCSPASFDEVFKQVFRTIKETVTTEE' A
#
# COMPACT_ATOMS: atom_id res chain seq x y z
N MET A 1 13.87 -3.47 -36.30
CA MET A 1 14.21 -2.29 -35.49
C MET A 1 12.93 -1.74 -34.87
N ALA A 2 12.77 -1.82 -33.54
CA ALA A 2 11.57 -1.29 -32.88
C ALA A 2 11.56 0.24 -32.93
N ARG A 3 10.38 0.84 -33.13
CA ARG A 3 10.19 2.30 -33.19
C ARG A 3 10.58 2.92 -31.83
N PRO A 4 11.42 3.98 -31.79
CA PRO A 4 11.96 4.55 -30.55
C PRO A 4 10.88 5.09 -29.59
N GLU A 5 9.71 5.47 -30.11
CA GLU A 5 8.55 5.90 -29.32
C GLU A 5 7.98 4.79 -28.42
N LEU A 6 8.06 3.53 -28.85
CA LEU A 6 7.57 2.38 -28.06
C LEU A 6 8.48 2.11 -26.86
N VAL A 7 9.79 2.31 -27.00
CA VAL A 7 10.78 2.11 -25.93
C VAL A 7 10.66 3.18 -24.84
N LYS A 8 10.36 4.42 -25.21
CA LYS A 8 10.13 5.51 -24.27
C LYS A 8 8.85 5.30 -23.44
N ASN A 9 7.79 4.78 -24.05
CA ASN A 9 6.52 4.53 -23.35
C ASN A 9 6.61 3.37 -22.35
N ILE A 10 7.36 2.30 -22.67
CA ILE A 10 7.65 1.20 -21.75
C ILE A 10 8.40 1.70 -20.50
N THR A 11 9.32 2.67 -20.67
CA THR A 11 10.12 3.23 -19.58
C THR A 11 9.33 4.22 -18.72
N ARG A 12 8.36 4.94 -19.31
CA ARG A 12 7.46 5.84 -18.57
C ARG A 12 6.46 5.06 -17.72
N GLU A 13 5.86 3.99 -18.23
CA GLU A 13 4.93 3.17 -17.44
C GLU A 13 5.65 2.36 -16.34
N GLN A 14 6.87 1.86 -16.58
CA GLN A 14 7.67 1.16 -15.54
C GLN A 14 8.19 2.09 -14.43
N LYS A 15 8.22 3.41 -14.64
CA LYS A 15 8.62 4.40 -13.62
C LYS A 15 7.46 4.81 -12.71
N VAL A 16 6.22 4.50 -13.10
CA VAL A 16 5.01 4.59 -12.28
C VAL A 16 4.78 3.18 -11.72
N SER A 17 5.29 2.74 -10.57
CA SER A 17 5.19 3.31 -9.24
C SER A 17 5.96 2.38 -8.30
N ARG A 18 7.28 2.56 -8.13
CA ARG A 18 7.96 1.88 -7.02
C ARG A 18 7.62 2.65 -5.75
N LEU A 19 6.82 2.03 -4.89
CA LEU A 19 6.62 2.50 -3.52
C LEU A 19 8.00 2.54 -2.84
N SER A 20 8.21 3.52 -1.95
CA SER A 20 9.40 3.45 -1.10
C SER A 20 9.36 2.16 -0.28
N PRO A 21 10.52 1.56 0.06
CA PRO A 21 10.55 0.34 0.88
C PRO A 21 9.77 0.48 2.19
N GLU A 22 9.81 1.66 2.81
CA GLU A 22 9.04 1.99 4.00
C GLU A 22 7.52 1.97 3.74
N ASN A 23 7.05 2.62 2.67
CA ASN A 23 5.64 2.59 2.31
C ASN A 23 5.16 1.18 1.97
N GLU A 24 6.00 0.35 1.35
CA GLU A 24 5.67 -1.06 1.13
C GLU A 24 5.51 -1.83 2.44
N VAL A 25 6.39 -1.61 3.42
CA VAL A 25 6.31 -2.26 4.73
C VAL A 25 5.02 -1.85 5.43
N VAL A 26 4.72 -0.54 5.50
CA VAL A 26 3.49 -0.03 6.13
C VAL A 26 2.25 -0.64 5.48
N LEU A 27 2.19 -0.72 4.15
CA LEU A 27 1.05 -1.31 3.43
C LEU A 27 0.92 -2.81 3.66
N LYS A 28 2.03 -3.57 3.66
CA LYS A 28 2.02 -5.02 3.92
C LYS A 28 1.55 -5.32 5.35
N THR A 29 2.06 -4.59 6.34
CA THR A 29 1.64 -4.73 7.74
C THR A 29 0.17 -4.35 7.92
N THR A 30 -0.28 -3.25 7.32
CA THR A 30 -1.71 -2.85 7.35
C THR A 30 -2.60 -3.96 6.81
N LYS A 31 -2.24 -4.52 5.64
CA LYS A 31 -2.98 -5.61 5.02
C LYS A 31 -3.09 -6.82 5.94
N GLU A 32 -2.00 -7.25 6.56
CA GLU A 32 -1.98 -8.44 7.42
C GLU A 32 -2.87 -8.28 8.67
N ILE A 33 -2.84 -7.11 9.32
CA ILE A 33 -3.69 -6.82 10.48
C ILE A 33 -5.17 -6.83 10.09
N VAL A 34 -5.54 -6.16 9.01
CA VAL A 34 -6.95 -6.06 8.57
C VAL A 34 -7.49 -7.42 8.13
N VAL A 35 -6.68 -8.21 7.41
CA VAL A 35 -7.06 -9.59 7.05
C VAL A 35 -7.28 -10.43 8.32
N LYS A 36 -6.42 -10.31 9.33
CA LYS A 36 -6.63 -10.99 10.62
C LYS A 36 -7.90 -10.54 11.34
N PHE A 37 -8.25 -9.26 11.30
CA PHE A 37 -9.52 -8.79 11.85
C PHE A 37 -10.72 -9.41 11.14
N ILE A 38 -10.67 -9.58 9.82
CA ILE A 38 -11.73 -10.25 9.06
C ILE A 38 -11.81 -11.74 9.43
N GLU A 39 -10.68 -12.45 9.46
CA GLU A 39 -10.62 -13.86 9.83
C GLU A 39 -11.15 -14.13 11.25
N MET A 40 -10.94 -13.19 12.17
CA MET A 40 -11.44 -13.25 13.55
C MET A 40 -12.87 -12.72 13.71
N GLY A 41 -13.53 -12.29 12.64
CA GLY A 41 -14.88 -11.71 12.69
C GLY A 41 -14.96 -10.35 13.41
N ARG A 42 -13.84 -9.61 13.50
CA ARG A 42 -13.73 -8.28 14.11
C ARG A 42 -13.88 -7.14 13.10
N CYS A 43 -13.80 -7.43 11.81
CA CYS A 43 -14.06 -6.50 10.71
C CYS A 43 -14.91 -7.19 9.65
N SER A 44 -15.90 -6.50 9.09
CA SER A 44 -16.66 -6.98 7.93
C SER A 44 -16.05 -6.44 6.63
N PRO A 45 -16.32 -7.06 5.46
CA PRO A 45 -15.95 -6.47 4.18
C PRO A 45 -16.55 -5.07 3.95
N ALA A 46 -17.74 -4.80 4.50
CA ALA A 46 -18.40 -3.50 4.36
C ALA A 46 -17.68 -2.37 5.13
N SER A 47 -17.04 -2.70 6.25
CA SER A 47 -16.25 -1.75 7.06
C SER A 47 -14.78 -1.71 6.67
N PHE A 48 -14.36 -2.45 5.65
CA PHE A 48 -12.95 -2.62 5.28
C PHE A 48 -12.25 -1.28 4.99
N ASP A 49 -12.86 -0.40 4.20
CA ASP A 49 -12.22 0.86 3.79
C ASP A 49 -11.86 1.75 4.98
N GLU A 50 -12.80 1.91 5.92
CA GLU A 50 -12.59 2.68 7.14
C GLU A 50 -11.53 2.05 8.03
N VAL A 51 -11.67 0.76 8.32
CA VAL A 51 -10.75 0.02 9.21
C VAL A 51 -9.34 -0.02 8.62
N PHE A 52 -9.19 -0.22 7.31
CA PHE A 52 -7.89 -0.24 6.66
C PHE A 52 -7.20 1.12 6.75
N LYS A 53 -7.92 2.23 6.51
CA LYS A 53 -7.36 3.59 6.64
C LYS A 53 -6.97 3.91 8.09
N GLN A 54 -7.76 3.48 9.07
CA GLN A 54 -7.43 3.66 10.49
C GLN A 54 -6.15 2.90 10.85
N VAL A 55 -6.06 1.61 10.53
CA VAL A 55 -4.86 0.79 10.81
C VAL A 55 -3.63 1.35 10.08
N PHE A 56 -3.78 1.72 8.81
CA PHE A 56 -2.70 2.33 8.01
C PHE A 56 -2.16 3.59 8.68
N ARG A 57 -3.06 4.50 9.10
CA ARG A 57 -2.69 5.73 9.76
C ARG A 57 -1.93 5.45 11.06
N THR A 58 -2.44 4.55 11.90
CA THR A 58 -1.78 4.17 13.17
C THR A 58 -0.37 3.64 12.95
N ILE A 59 -0.18 2.72 11.99
CA ILE A 59 1.15 2.17 11.68
C ILE A 59 2.05 3.27 11.13
N LYS A 60 1.55 4.05 10.17
CA LYS A 60 2.33 5.13 9.55
C LYS A 60 2.82 6.13 10.60
N GLU A 61 1.93 6.61 11.47
CA GLU A 61 2.28 7.53 12.57
C GLU A 61 3.31 6.93 13.54
N THR A 62 3.29 5.60 13.73
CA THR A 62 4.26 4.92 14.61
C THR A 62 5.67 4.87 14.00
N VAL A 63 5.78 4.82 12.66
CA VAL A 63 7.09 4.77 11.97
C VAL A 63 7.57 6.15 11.51
N THR A 64 6.66 7.08 11.28
CA THR A 64 6.94 8.49 11.06
C THR A 64 6.94 9.21 12.40
N THR A 65 7.93 8.94 13.25
CA THR A 65 8.28 9.86 14.34
C THR A 65 8.71 11.19 13.71
N GLU A 66 7.77 12.10 13.50
CA GLU A 66 8.08 13.53 13.43
C GLU A 66 8.18 14.01 14.88
N GLU A 67 9.39 14.39 15.31
CA GLU A 67 9.56 15.39 16.39
C GLU A 67 9.26 16.79 15.84
#